data_AF-A0AB36XPK4-F1
#
_entry.id   AF-A0AB36XPK4-F1
#
_cell.length_a   1.000
_cell.length_b   1.000
_cell.length_c   1.000
_cell.angle_alpha   90.00
_cell.angle_beta   90.00
_cell.angle_gamma   90.00
#
_symmetry.space_group_name_H-M   'P 1'
#
loop_
_entity.id
_entity.type
_entity.pdbx_description
1 polymer ?
#
loop_
_entity_poly.entity_id
_entity_poly.type
_entity_poly.pdbx_seq_one_letter_code
_entity_poly.pdbx_strand_id
1 'polypeptide(L)'
;MAVCKASHTTLYKNAMKNKTGRKIQKRWNDALDNGCITATNEIVDFAFSSQGQDYYDAAISLKANGVNGSPYYVLLSLSIECYLKSIRTKIYWSGSIGVGVMHEKGHDLLKLFSNLNSKYPKDALYLSNEYQNRYKRDLSSDLARNANVFTNQRYPYKADHSIPQPDRGFWHPECTEETELDNYTYIDITALETVAVFLHEELTFTTNY
;
A
#
# COMPACT_ATOMS: atom_id res chain seq x y z
N MET A 1 4.40 -5.11 42.37
CA MET A 1 4.62 -5.90 41.14
C MET A 1 3.39 -5.77 40.25
N ALA A 2 3.44 -4.89 39.24
CA ALA A 2 2.37 -4.79 38.24
C ALA A 2 2.77 -5.59 37.01
N VAL A 3 2.03 -6.67 36.75
CA VAL A 3 2.30 -7.61 35.66
C VAL A 3 1.80 -7.02 34.34
N CYS A 4 2.74 -6.97 33.39
CA CYS A 4 2.58 -6.64 31.98
C CYS A 4 1.43 -7.46 31.35
N LYS A 5 0.34 -6.80 30.93
CA LYS A 5 -0.81 -7.42 30.23
C LYS A 5 -1.02 -6.94 28.78
N ALA A 6 -0.06 -6.20 28.21
CA ALA A 6 -0.21 -5.62 26.87
C ALA A 6 0.28 -6.53 25.72
N SER A 7 0.95 -7.66 26.00
CA SER A 7 1.62 -8.47 24.97
C SER A 7 0.82 -9.65 24.41
N HIS A 8 -0.20 -10.16 25.13
CA HIS A 8 -0.90 -11.39 24.72
C HIS A 8 -2.00 -11.18 23.65
N THR A 9 -2.70 -10.05 23.67
CA THR A 9 -3.88 -9.81 22.82
C THR A 9 -3.49 -9.55 21.35
N THR A 10 -2.36 -8.88 21.12
CA THR A 10 -1.83 -8.55 19.78
C THR A 10 -1.26 -9.78 19.08
N LEU A 11 -0.55 -10.65 19.83
CA LEU A 11 -0.06 -11.94 19.32
C LEU A 11 -1.20 -12.87 18.91
N TYR A 12 -2.29 -12.91 19.70
CA TYR A 12 -3.45 -13.77 19.41
C TYR A 12 -4.22 -13.31 18.15
N LYS A 13 -4.43 -12.00 17.98
CA LYS A 13 -5.08 -11.44 16.77
C LYS A 13 -4.27 -11.67 15.50
N ASN A 14 -2.94 -11.53 15.58
CA ASN A 14 -2.04 -11.82 14.45
C ASN A 14 -1.97 -13.32 14.13
N ALA A 15 -1.99 -14.20 15.15
CA ALA A 15 -2.06 -15.64 14.97
C ALA A 15 -3.38 -16.10 14.33
N MET A 16 -4.52 -15.51 14.69
CA MET A 16 -5.81 -15.81 14.07
C MET A 16 -5.93 -15.30 12.63
N LYS A 17 -5.48 -14.07 12.32
CA LYS A 17 -5.45 -13.55 10.94
C LYS A 17 -4.57 -14.41 10.01
N ASN A 18 -3.43 -14.89 10.51
CA ASN A 18 -2.55 -15.80 9.79
C ASN A 18 -3.15 -17.21 9.60
N LYS A 19 -3.97 -17.70 10.55
CA LYS A 19 -4.68 -18.98 10.41
C LYS A 19 -5.74 -18.95 9.31
N THR A 20 -6.50 -17.87 9.19
CA THR A 20 -7.55 -17.74 8.15
C THR A 20 -6.94 -17.64 6.75
N GLY A 21 -5.87 -16.86 6.57
CA GLY A 21 -5.16 -16.77 5.31
C GLY A 21 -4.58 -18.12 4.84
N ARG A 22 -3.94 -18.85 5.75
CA ARG A 22 -3.42 -20.21 5.45
C ARG A 22 -4.52 -21.21 5.13
N LYS A 23 -5.67 -21.14 5.80
CA LYS A 23 -6.83 -22.01 5.49
C LYS A 23 -7.40 -21.74 4.10
N ILE A 24 -7.53 -20.47 3.72
CA ILE A 24 -8.00 -20.08 2.39
C ILE A 24 -7.02 -20.55 1.32
N GLN A 25 -5.73 -20.30 1.50
CA GLN A 25 -4.71 -20.73 0.54
C GLN A 25 -4.63 -22.25 0.41
N LYS A 26 -4.75 -22.98 1.53
CA LYS A 26 -4.85 -24.44 1.52
C LYS A 26 -6.08 -24.91 0.72
N ARG A 27 -7.26 -24.33 0.99
CA ARG A 27 -8.49 -24.67 0.26
C ARG A 27 -8.33 -24.47 -1.25
N TRP A 28 -7.67 -23.40 -1.68
CA TRP A 28 -7.42 -23.14 -3.09
C TRP A 28 -6.44 -24.14 -3.70
N ASN A 29 -5.37 -24.49 -2.99
CA ASN A 29 -4.42 -25.52 -3.44
C ASN A 29 -5.10 -26.89 -3.54
N ASP A 30 -5.86 -27.30 -2.52
CA ASP A 30 -6.59 -28.57 -2.52
C ASP A 30 -7.60 -28.62 -3.71
N ALA A 31 -8.25 -27.49 -4.04
CA ALA A 31 -9.17 -27.41 -5.17
C ALA A 31 -8.45 -27.44 -6.54
N LEU A 32 -7.24 -26.87 -6.62
CA LEU A 32 -6.38 -26.97 -7.82
C LEU A 32 -5.93 -28.41 -8.05
N ASP A 33 -5.45 -29.07 -7.00
CA ASP A 33 -4.91 -30.44 -7.06
C ASP A 33 -6.00 -31.45 -7.47
N ASN A 34 -7.25 -31.21 -7.06
CA ASN A 34 -8.41 -32.02 -7.44
C ASN A 34 -9.00 -31.66 -8.82
N GLY A 35 -8.42 -30.68 -9.54
CA GLY A 35 -8.89 -30.24 -10.85
C GLY A 35 -10.24 -29.51 -10.84
N CYS A 36 -10.74 -29.09 -9.67
CA CYS A 36 -12.04 -28.41 -9.52
C CYS A 36 -11.99 -26.94 -9.97
N ILE A 37 -10.79 -26.36 -10.03
CA ILE A 37 -10.53 -24.98 -10.44
C ILE A 37 -9.24 -24.90 -11.26
N THR A 38 -9.06 -23.82 -12.00
CA THR A 38 -7.79 -23.44 -12.64
C THR A 38 -7.27 -22.13 -12.04
N ALA A 39 -6.03 -21.76 -12.35
CA ALA A 39 -5.48 -20.49 -11.94
C ALA A 39 -4.69 -19.80 -13.06
N THR A 40 -4.82 -18.47 -13.14
CA THR A 40 -3.99 -17.61 -13.98
C THR A 40 -3.08 -16.76 -13.08
N ASN A 41 -1.88 -16.46 -13.57
CA ASN A 41 -0.97 -15.52 -12.93
C ASN A 41 -0.90 -14.28 -13.81
N GLU A 42 -1.50 -13.20 -13.35
CA GLU A 42 -1.45 -11.93 -14.06
C GLU A 42 -0.12 -11.23 -13.73
N ILE A 43 0.55 -10.69 -14.74
CA ILE A 43 1.73 -9.83 -14.47
C ILE A 43 1.27 -8.57 -13.74
N VAL A 44 0.17 -7.99 -14.21
CA VAL A 44 -0.57 -6.89 -13.59
C VAL A 44 -2.06 -7.23 -13.66
N ASP A 45 -2.75 -7.27 -12.53
CA ASP A 45 -4.19 -7.48 -12.46
C ASP A 45 -4.95 -6.25 -12.95
N PHE A 46 -5.81 -6.45 -13.94
CA PHE A 46 -6.59 -5.38 -14.55
C PHE A 46 -7.52 -4.68 -13.54
N ALA A 47 -8.17 -5.41 -12.65
CA ALA A 47 -9.14 -4.83 -11.73
C ALA A 47 -8.47 -3.93 -10.68
N PHE A 48 -7.37 -4.39 -10.07
CA PHE A 48 -6.57 -3.58 -9.15
C PHE A 48 -5.92 -2.40 -9.85
N SER A 49 -5.37 -2.58 -11.06
CA SER A 49 -4.76 -1.49 -11.82
C SER A 49 -5.79 -0.41 -12.17
N SER A 50 -6.97 -0.80 -12.67
CA SER A 50 -8.07 0.13 -12.99
C SER A 50 -8.55 0.89 -11.76
N GLN A 51 -8.67 0.21 -10.61
CA GLN A 51 -9.03 0.88 -9.36
C GLN A 51 -7.93 1.83 -8.87
N GLY A 52 -6.65 1.49 -9.11
CA GLY A 52 -5.51 2.36 -8.85
C GLY A 52 -5.56 3.64 -9.68
N GLN A 53 -5.96 3.53 -10.94
CA GLN A 53 -6.21 4.65 -11.84
C GLN A 53 -7.35 5.53 -11.34
N ASP A 54 -8.51 4.96 -10.98
CA ASP A 54 -9.66 5.73 -10.48
C ASP A 54 -9.27 6.60 -9.27
N TYR A 55 -8.49 6.04 -8.33
CA TYR A 55 -8.01 6.79 -7.17
C TYR A 55 -6.99 7.88 -7.54
N TYR A 56 -6.12 7.62 -8.51
CA TYR A 56 -5.17 8.61 -9.01
C TYR A 56 -5.91 9.78 -9.67
N ASP A 57 -6.81 9.51 -10.61
CA ASP A 57 -7.57 10.51 -11.34
C ASP A 57 -8.44 11.37 -10.40
N ALA A 58 -9.02 10.74 -9.38
CA ALA A 58 -9.74 11.44 -8.32
C ALA A 58 -8.80 12.35 -7.49
N ALA A 59 -7.60 11.88 -7.13
CA ALA A 59 -6.61 12.68 -6.41
C ALA A 59 -6.19 13.92 -7.22
N ILE A 60 -5.88 13.74 -8.51
CA ILE A 60 -5.51 14.85 -9.41
C ILE A 60 -6.67 15.84 -9.54
N SER A 61 -7.91 15.36 -9.63
CA SER A 61 -9.10 16.21 -9.65
C SER A 61 -9.25 17.04 -8.37
N LEU A 62 -8.99 16.47 -7.19
CA LEU A 62 -8.99 17.21 -5.92
C LEU A 62 -7.94 18.33 -5.90
N LYS A 63 -6.70 18.01 -6.31
CA LYS A 63 -5.59 18.97 -6.37
C LYS A 63 -5.91 20.12 -7.34
N ALA A 64 -6.47 19.83 -8.50
CA ALA A 64 -6.89 20.84 -9.48
C ALA A 64 -7.96 21.80 -8.93
N ASN A 65 -8.77 21.34 -7.97
CA ASN A 65 -9.78 22.15 -7.28
C ASN A 65 -9.27 22.77 -5.95
N GLY A 66 -7.95 22.76 -5.73
CA GLY A 66 -7.32 23.39 -4.55
C GLY A 66 -7.41 22.57 -3.26
N VAL A 67 -7.85 21.31 -3.32
CA VAL A 67 -7.89 20.42 -2.16
C VAL A 67 -6.56 19.68 -2.02
N ASN A 68 -5.67 20.21 -1.19
CA ASN A 68 -4.32 19.67 -0.94
C ASN A 68 -4.15 19.19 0.51
N GLY A 69 -5.07 18.35 0.98
CA GLY A 69 -5.12 17.86 2.37
C GLY A 69 -5.29 16.35 2.46
N SER A 70 -5.64 15.84 3.64
CA SER A 70 -5.77 14.40 3.91
C SER A 70 -6.55 13.61 2.85
N PRO A 71 -7.70 14.08 2.29
CA PRO A 71 -8.38 13.36 1.21
C PRO A 71 -7.50 13.12 -0.02
N TYR A 72 -6.73 14.12 -0.44
CA TYR A 72 -5.81 14.02 -1.56
C TYR A 72 -4.71 12.98 -1.30
N TYR A 73 -4.07 13.06 -0.12
CA TYR A 73 -3.00 12.15 0.25
C TYR A 73 -3.47 10.70 0.40
N VAL A 74 -4.68 10.50 0.94
CA VAL A 74 -5.30 9.17 1.07
C VAL A 74 -5.57 8.56 -0.30
N LEU A 75 -6.08 9.35 -1.26
CA LEU A 75 -6.34 8.85 -2.61
C LEU A 75 -5.04 8.47 -3.35
N LEU A 76 -3.99 9.29 -3.25
CA LEU A 76 -2.67 8.90 -3.79
C LEU A 76 -2.14 7.61 -3.14
N SER A 77 -2.26 7.49 -1.81
CA SER A 77 -1.83 6.29 -1.10
C SER A 77 -2.63 5.04 -1.53
N LEU A 78 -3.94 5.17 -1.76
CA LEU A 78 -4.78 4.09 -2.25
C LEU A 78 -4.43 3.70 -3.68
N SER A 79 -4.12 4.68 -4.53
CA SER A 79 -3.66 4.44 -5.90
C SER A 79 -2.37 3.60 -5.90
N ILE A 80 -1.34 4.04 -5.16
CA ILE A 80 -0.08 3.30 -5.01
C ILE A 80 -0.31 1.90 -4.46
N GLU A 81 -1.15 1.77 -3.42
CA GLU A 81 -1.51 0.47 -2.84
C GLU A 81 -2.13 -0.47 -3.88
N CYS A 82 -3.08 0.01 -4.67
CA CYS A 82 -3.74 -0.76 -5.73
C CYS A 82 -2.75 -1.22 -6.80
N TYR A 83 -1.90 -0.32 -7.29
CA TYR A 83 -0.88 -0.67 -8.27
C TYR A 83 0.11 -1.71 -7.74
N LEU A 84 0.65 -1.53 -6.53
CA LEU A 84 1.55 -2.53 -5.93
C LEU A 84 0.86 -3.89 -5.74
N LYS A 85 -0.44 -3.89 -5.43
CA LYS A 85 -1.23 -5.12 -5.28
C LYS A 85 -1.61 -5.78 -6.60
N SER A 86 -1.68 -5.02 -7.69
CA SER A 86 -1.99 -5.60 -9.00
C SER A 86 -0.88 -6.53 -9.49
N ILE A 87 0.37 -6.28 -9.11
CA ILE A 87 1.53 -7.02 -9.63
C ILE A 87 1.52 -8.47 -9.12
N ARG A 88 1.65 -9.44 -10.05
CA ARG A 88 1.73 -10.89 -9.75
C ARG A 88 0.54 -11.43 -8.96
N THR A 89 -0.65 -10.90 -9.27
CA THR A 89 -1.90 -11.41 -8.71
C THR A 89 -2.23 -12.78 -9.30
N LYS A 90 -2.73 -13.68 -8.45
CA LYS A 90 -3.21 -14.99 -8.87
C LYS A 90 -4.73 -15.04 -8.79
N ILE A 91 -5.38 -15.32 -9.91
CA ILE A 91 -6.84 -15.47 -9.99
C ILE A 91 -7.17 -16.96 -10.06
N TYR A 92 -8.20 -17.37 -9.32
CA TYR A 92 -8.73 -18.74 -9.31
C TYR A 92 -10.07 -18.78 -10.02
N TRP A 93 -10.24 -19.78 -10.89
CA TRP A 93 -11.37 -19.89 -11.80
C TRP A 93 -12.10 -21.22 -11.65
N SER A 94 -13.43 -21.20 -11.66
CA SER A 94 -14.25 -22.40 -11.88
C SER A 94 -14.94 -22.26 -13.23
N GLY A 95 -14.45 -22.99 -14.24
CA GLY A 95 -14.80 -22.71 -15.63
C GLY A 95 -14.37 -21.28 -16.02
N SER A 96 -15.31 -20.45 -16.47
CA SER A 96 -15.08 -19.04 -16.82
C SER A 96 -15.40 -18.06 -15.68
N ILE A 97 -15.72 -18.55 -14.48
CA ILE A 97 -16.14 -17.71 -13.34
C ILE A 97 -14.98 -17.53 -12.38
N GLY A 98 -14.59 -16.29 -12.10
CA GLY A 98 -13.61 -15.95 -11.08
C GLY A 98 -14.19 -16.20 -9.69
N VAL A 99 -13.56 -17.10 -8.92
CA VAL A 99 -14.04 -17.51 -7.59
C VAL A 99 -13.14 -17.04 -6.46
N GLY A 100 -11.94 -16.54 -6.77
CA GLY A 100 -11.04 -16.00 -5.78
C GLY A 100 -9.85 -15.28 -6.40
N VAL A 101 -9.26 -14.40 -5.62
CA VAL A 101 -8.06 -13.66 -5.99
C VAL A 101 -7.08 -13.70 -4.82
N MET A 102 -5.80 -13.86 -5.12
CA MET A 102 -4.71 -13.78 -4.16
C MET A 102 -3.75 -12.68 -4.58
N HIS A 103 -3.70 -11.66 -3.75
CA HIS A 103 -2.85 -10.48 -3.87
C HIS A 103 -2.19 -10.20 -2.52
N GLU A 104 -1.23 -9.27 -2.51
CA GLU A 104 -0.56 -8.85 -1.28
C GLU A 104 -1.51 -8.11 -0.32
N LYS A 105 -1.33 -8.27 1.00
CA LYS A 105 -2.24 -7.71 2.02
C LYS A 105 -1.57 -6.61 2.84
N GLY A 106 -2.39 -5.68 3.33
CA GLY A 106 -1.95 -4.54 4.14
C GLY A 106 -2.03 -3.23 3.38
N HIS A 107 -1.64 -2.15 4.06
CA HIS A 107 -1.67 -0.77 3.57
C HIS A 107 -0.31 -0.08 3.67
N ASP A 108 0.70 -0.78 4.20
CA ASP A 108 2.05 -0.24 4.35
C ASP A 108 2.77 -0.31 3.01
N LEU A 109 2.98 0.83 2.36
CA LEU A 109 3.47 0.90 0.98
C LEU A 109 4.86 0.28 0.83
N LEU A 110 5.76 0.55 1.78
CA LEU A 110 7.10 -0.05 1.80
C LEU A 110 7.03 -1.57 1.97
N LYS A 111 6.15 -2.05 2.85
CA LYS A 111 5.98 -3.48 3.08
C LYS A 111 5.41 -4.20 1.87
N LEU A 112 4.45 -3.59 1.17
CA LEU A 112 3.93 -4.11 -0.09
C LEU A 112 5.06 -4.29 -1.11
N PHE A 113 5.89 -3.27 -1.30
CA PHE A 113 7.03 -3.33 -2.21
C PHE A 113 8.14 -4.29 -1.76
N SER A 114 8.44 -4.34 -0.46
CA SER A 114 9.40 -5.30 0.10
C SER A 114 8.96 -6.75 -0.11
N ASN A 115 7.65 -7.02 0.01
CA ASN A 115 7.09 -8.33 -0.27
C ASN A 115 7.16 -8.67 -1.76
N LEU A 116 6.92 -7.69 -2.65
CA LEU A 116 7.16 -7.85 -4.08
C LEU A 116 8.64 -8.19 -4.36
N ASN A 117 9.58 -7.44 -3.79
CA ASN A 117 11.01 -7.67 -3.96
C ASN A 117 11.45 -9.06 -3.46
N SER A 118 10.91 -9.51 -2.32
CA SER A 118 11.22 -10.83 -1.78
C SER A 118 10.66 -11.98 -2.62
N LYS A 119 9.46 -11.84 -3.19
CA LYS A 119 8.77 -12.91 -3.94
C LYS A 119 9.11 -12.89 -5.43
N TYR A 120 9.32 -11.71 -5.98
CA TYR A 120 9.48 -11.43 -7.42
C TYR A 120 10.57 -10.35 -7.63
N PRO A 121 11.83 -10.64 -7.30
CA PRO A 121 12.92 -9.64 -7.29
C PRO A 121 13.17 -8.98 -8.64
N LYS A 122 12.89 -9.68 -9.75
CA LYS A 122 13.07 -9.12 -11.11
C LYS A 122 12.08 -7.98 -11.39
N ASP A 123 10.83 -8.13 -10.97
CA ASP A 123 9.80 -7.12 -11.20
C ASP A 123 10.05 -5.89 -10.31
N ALA A 124 10.45 -6.13 -9.04
CA ALA A 124 10.85 -5.04 -8.15
C ALA A 124 12.09 -4.28 -8.66
N LEU A 125 13.10 -5.01 -9.16
CA LEU A 125 14.28 -4.39 -9.76
C LEU A 125 13.95 -3.57 -11.00
N TYR A 126 13.06 -4.05 -11.86
CA TYR A 126 12.56 -3.30 -13.01
C TYR A 126 11.95 -1.96 -12.56
N LEU A 127 11.01 -1.99 -11.60
CA LEU A 127 10.37 -0.78 -11.09
C LEU A 127 11.38 0.18 -10.45
N SER A 128 12.30 -0.32 -9.62
CA SER A 128 13.35 0.51 -9.02
C SER A 128 14.23 1.18 -10.07
N ASN A 129 14.63 0.44 -11.12
CA ASN A 129 15.47 0.98 -12.18
C ASN A 129 14.74 2.03 -13.00
N GLU A 130 13.49 1.77 -13.41
CA GLU A 130 12.68 2.73 -14.17
C GLU A 130 12.42 4.01 -13.37
N TYR A 131 12.10 3.86 -12.09
CA TYR A 131 11.91 4.99 -11.18
C TYR A 131 13.19 5.82 -11.03
N GLN A 132 14.32 5.16 -10.75
CA GLN A 132 15.63 5.82 -10.64
C GLN A 132 16.03 6.48 -11.96
N ASN A 133 15.70 5.89 -13.11
CA ASN A 133 16.01 6.45 -14.41
C ASN A 133 15.24 7.75 -14.67
N ARG A 134 13.92 7.79 -14.38
CA ARG A 134 13.05 8.95 -14.61
C ARG A 134 13.28 10.07 -13.62
N TYR A 135 13.32 9.75 -12.32
CA TYR A 135 13.26 10.77 -11.27
C TYR A 135 14.60 10.97 -10.56
N LYS A 136 15.61 10.13 -10.81
CA LYS A 136 16.89 10.12 -10.09
C LYS A 136 16.72 9.94 -8.57
N ARG A 137 15.69 9.18 -8.18
CA ARG A 137 15.30 8.91 -6.78
C ARG A 137 15.19 7.41 -6.56
N ASP A 138 15.31 7.00 -5.29
CA ASP A 138 15.14 5.60 -4.88
C ASP A 138 13.68 5.30 -4.53
N LEU A 139 13.07 4.36 -5.26
CA LEU A 139 11.65 4.00 -5.10
C LEU A 139 11.35 3.49 -3.69
N SER A 140 12.23 2.65 -3.13
CA SER A 140 12.05 2.10 -1.79
C SER A 140 12.11 3.18 -0.72
N SER A 141 13.00 4.15 -0.84
CA SER A 141 13.14 5.29 0.07
C SER A 141 11.89 6.17 0.03
N ASP A 142 11.37 6.47 -1.16
CA ASP A 142 10.17 7.31 -1.31
C ASP A 142 8.91 6.61 -0.79
N LEU A 143 8.79 5.29 -1.02
CA LEU A 143 7.74 4.47 -0.40
C LEU A 143 7.88 4.42 1.13
N ALA A 144 9.10 4.38 1.66
CA ALA A 144 9.35 4.35 3.10
C ALA A 144 8.88 5.64 3.80
N ARG A 145 9.15 6.80 3.19
CA ARG A 145 8.73 8.11 3.73
C ARG A 145 7.21 8.25 3.82
N ASN A 146 6.48 7.54 2.96
CA ASN A 146 5.03 7.58 2.91
C ASN A 146 4.37 6.24 3.29
N ALA A 147 5.10 5.35 3.97
CA ALA A 147 4.69 3.96 4.16
C ALA A 147 3.29 3.82 4.78
N ASN A 148 2.93 4.69 5.72
CA ASN A 148 1.69 4.59 6.50
C ASN A 148 0.69 5.74 6.25
N VAL A 149 0.83 6.48 5.15
CA VAL A 149 -0.04 7.64 4.82
C VAL A 149 -1.53 7.29 4.89
N PHE A 150 -1.95 6.16 4.32
CA PHE A 150 -3.35 5.71 4.40
C PHE A 150 -3.88 5.59 5.84
N THR A 151 -3.08 5.09 6.78
CA THR A 151 -3.53 4.93 8.17
C THR A 151 -3.51 6.27 8.89
N ASN A 152 -2.43 7.03 8.71
CA ASN A 152 -2.15 8.25 9.44
C ASN A 152 -3.05 9.42 9.04
N GLN A 153 -3.51 9.46 7.78
CA GLN A 153 -4.32 10.58 7.26
C GLN A 153 -5.83 10.36 7.36
N ARG A 154 -6.29 9.19 7.78
CA ARG A 154 -7.74 8.90 7.94
C ARG A 154 -8.28 9.25 9.33
N TYR A 155 -7.43 9.27 10.34
CA TYR A 155 -7.84 9.46 11.71
C TYR A 155 -7.07 10.64 12.31
N PRO A 156 -7.75 11.56 13.02
CA PRO A 156 -7.09 12.65 13.73
C PRO A 156 -6.34 12.17 14.98
N TYR A 157 -6.35 10.86 15.27
CA TYR A 157 -5.75 10.24 16.45
C TYR A 157 -4.77 9.14 16.05
N LYS A 158 -3.75 8.93 16.89
CA LYS A 158 -2.85 7.80 16.72
C LYS A 158 -3.55 6.47 17.01
N ALA A 159 -2.98 5.39 16.48
CA ALA A 159 -3.50 4.03 16.69
C ALA A 159 -3.53 3.60 18.16
N ASP A 160 -2.71 4.21 19.02
CA ASP A 160 -2.70 4.01 20.48
C ASP A 160 -3.66 4.94 21.24
N HIS A 161 -4.52 5.66 20.52
CA HIS A 161 -5.46 6.67 21.02
C HIS A 161 -4.81 7.94 21.57
N SER A 162 -3.51 8.13 21.38
CA SER A 162 -2.89 9.42 21.70
C SER A 162 -3.26 10.49 20.66
N ILE A 163 -3.26 11.74 21.11
CA ILE A 163 -3.48 12.91 20.25
C ILE A 163 -2.15 13.24 19.57
N PRO A 164 -2.07 13.26 18.23
CA PRO A 164 -0.90 13.72 17.51
C PRO A 164 -0.58 15.15 17.93
N GLN A 165 0.64 15.38 18.40
CA GLN A 165 1.10 16.74 18.64
C GLN A 165 1.41 17.33 17.25
N PRO A 166 0.83 18.48 16.86
CA PRO A 166 1.24 19.14 15.63
C PRO A 166 2.74 19.41 15.67
N ASP A 167 3.38 19.41 14.50
CA ASP A 167 4.71 20.01 14.35
C ASP A 167 4.65 21.39 15.02
N ARG A 168 5.53 21.60 16.00
CA ARG A 168 5.59 22.80 16.84
C ARG A 168 6.15 23.99 16.05
N GLY A 169 5.62 24.23 14.85
CA GLY A 169 5.90 25.41 14.03
C GLY A 169 4.81 26.46 14.09
N PHE A 170 3.62 26.18 14.65
CA PHE A 170 2.50 27.13 14.60
C PHE A 170 2.28 27.94 15.89
N TRP A 171 2.80 27.52 17.07
CA TRP A 171 2.46 28.20 18.34
C TRP A 171 3.56 28.39 19.40
N HIS A 172 4.76 27.78 19.33
CA HIS A 172 5.81 28.01 20.35
C HIS A 172 7.23 27.94 19.79
N PRO A 173 8.05 29.01 19.91
CA PRO A 173 9.46 28.98 19.57
C PRO A 173 10.26 28.61 20.82
N GLU A 174 10.59 27.34 21.01
CA GLU A 174 11.74 26.95 21.84
C GLU A 174 12.15 25.53 21.45
N CYS A 175 13.31 25.47 20.81
CA CYS A 175 13.90 24.29 20.20
C CYS A 175 14.61 23.47 21.28
N THR A 176 14.19 22.22 21.49
CA THR A 176 14.98 21.21 22.19
C THR A 176 14.93 19.88 21.44
N GLU A 177 16.14 19.43 21.05
CA GLU A 177 16.62 18.10 20.68
C GLU A 177 15.67 17.10 19.96
N GLU A 178 16.07 16.77 18.72
CA GLU A 178 15.78 15.53 17.98
C GLU A 178 14.45 14.84 18.28
N THR A 179 13.34 15.51 17.97
CA THR A 179 12.05 14.82 17.90
C THR A 179 11.96 14.09 16.58
N GLU A 180 11.95 12.74 16.62
CA GLU A 180 11.68 11.91 15.46
C GLU A 180 10.40 12.40 14.76
N LEU A 181 10.50 12.70 13.46
CA LEU A 181 9.38 13.16 12.65
C LEU A 181 8.20 12.18 12.76
N ASP A 182 7.12 12.67 13.36
CA ASP A 182 5.90 11.90 13.49
C ASP A 182 5.17 11.90 12.15
N ASN A 183 5.29 10.81 11.37
CA ASN A 183 4.60 10.62 10.10
C ASN A 183 3.06 10.67 10.21
N TYR A 184 2.49 10.87 11.41
CA TYR A 184 1.09 11.22 11.59
C TYR A 184 0.76 12.63 11.05
N THR A 185 1.70 13.57 11.12
CA THR A 185 1.50 14.96 10.71
C THR A 185 2.32 15.35 9.47
N TYR A 186 3.46 14.71 9.24
CA TYR A 186 4.33 15.02 8.10
C TYR A 186 4.13 14.03 6.94
N ILE A 187 3.97 14.56 5.71
CA ILE A 187 3.88 13.81 4.46
C ILE A 187 4.93 14.38 3.52
N ASP A 188 5.80 13.53 2.96
CA ASP A 188 6.65 13.92 1.84
C ASP A 188 5.80 13.89 0.57
N ILE A 189 5.10 15.00 0.31
CA ILE A 189 4.15 15.15 -0.80
C ILE A 189 4.86 14.91 -2.14
N THR A 190 6.07 15.42 -2.31
CA THR A 190 6.85 15.22 -3.52
C THR A 190 7.10 13.74 -3.77
N ALA A 191 7.54 12.98 -2.76
CA ALA A 191 7.72 11.54 -2.88
C ALA A 191 6.38 10.83 -3.17
N LEU A 192 5.30 11.20 -2.49
CA LEU A 192 3.98 10.58 -2.66
C LEU A 192 3.44 10.78 -4.07
N GLU A 193 3.50 12.01 -4.59
CA GLU A 193 3.07 12.35 -5.95
C GLU A 193 3.94 11.66 -7.00
N THR A 194 5.26 11.67 -6.82
CA THR A 194 6.20 11.09 -7.79
C THR A 194 5.98 9.58 -7.91
N VAL A 195 5.81 8.87 -6.79
CA VAL A 195 5.53 7.43 -6.80
C VAL A 195 4.15 7.14 -7.41
N ALA A 196 3.13 7.93 -7.09
CA ALA A 196 1.80 7.73 -7.65
C ALA A 196 1.77 7.93 -9.17
N VAL A 197 2.36 9.03 -9.68
CA VAL A 197 2.51 9.29 -11.12
C VAL A 197 3.27 8.15 -11.79
N PHE A 198 4.41 7.74 -11.22
CA PHE A 198 5.22 6.68 -11.79
C PHE A 198 4.45 5.37 -11.97
N LEU A 199 3.79 4.89 -10.91
CA LEU A 199 3.05 3.64 -10.96
C LEU A 199 1.82 3.76 -11.85
N HIS A 200 1.18 4.92 -11.89
CA HIS A 200 0.10 5.20 -12.83
C HIS A 200 0.58 5.08 -14.28
N GLU A 201 1.72 5.69 -14.63
CA GLU A 201 2.28 5.59 -15.98
C GLU A 201 2.73 4.16 -16.33
N GLU A 202 3.33 3.44 -15.38
CA GLU A 202 3.89 2.11 -15.64
C GLU A 202 2.86 0.98 -15.68
N LEU A 203 1.81 1.08 -14.86
CA LEU A 203 0.95 -0.05 -14.55
C LEU A 203 -0.50 0.17 -14.96
N THR A 204 -0.85 1.36 -15.45
CA THR A 204 -2.16 1.58 -16.06
C THR A 204 -2.22 0.89 -17.41
N PHE A 205 -3.26 0.08 -17.59
CA PHE A 205 -3.63 -0.38 -18.91
C PHE A 205 -4.15 0.82 -19.68
N THR A 206 -3.37 1.34 -20.62
CA THR A 206 -3.91 2.29 -21.59
C THR A 206 -5.00 1.58 -22.38
N THR A 207 -6.26 1.87 -22.07
CA THR A 207 -7.40 1.60 -22.95
C THR A 207 -7.31 2.54 -24.15
N ASN A 208 -6.31 2.33 -25.00
CA ASN A 208 -6.33 2.87 -26.36
C ASN A 208 -7.15 1.93 -27.23
N TYR A 209 -8.46 1.78 -26.96
CA TYR A 209 -9.50 1.36 -27.91
C TYR A 209 -10.88 1.79 -27.42
#